data_AF-A0A7W0T3D7-F1
#
_entry.id   AF-A0A7W0T3D7-F1
#
_cell.length_a   1.000
_cell.length_b   1.000
_cell.length_c   1.000
_cell.angle_alpha   90.00
_cell.angle_beta   90.00
_cell.angle_gamma   90.00
#
_symmetry.space_group_name_H-M   'P 1'
#
loop_
_entity.id
_entity.type
_entity.pdbx_description
1 polymer ?
#
loop_
_entity_poly.entity_id
_entity_poly.type
_entity_poly.pdbx_seq_one_letter_code
_entity_poly.pdbx_strand_id
1 'polypeptide(L)'
;MDRWLVVVAALAGCGDNSSGRPETAGIRDGTRLVARLRIADGASVFSGWHDTVREVDCQFQPASDGEYRCLPTGLDVSFANYRYADAACTQQVVFGTRCHPPRYAFGPEMATARCNKPSGRAVFSVGAALTSRNVFSYEDGVCSPSSVPEGDAAYDLGDKLPATDFVSAQLGPTTSDPLAPYAFTAEDGAIEAVTTWDAARGGECDVRDRIDQPRCVPIEIALHYDHVWADAACTIQAAVDLSPVRPCTRPTAIAGFGSDGFNFREIGASVPVADVHVTDMANVCKPADRTNTAEGDDYYLEGPIIPDDQFPLLTRVLDGTGRLRAERYTDAAGNQLAAARGFYDTLTENRCSPNRFPDGTLRCVPHNAGYASAPRSGGYFADAACTQPVGIEQATSPPPSAIVVAHASRDACDAVLYDAVHAAGPPHTGAVFLGVECAPAVRDPNLTYYTLGAPIELPQITER
;
A
#
# COMPACT_ATOMS: atom_id res chain seq x y z
N MET A 1 76.49 -12.99 -9.34
CA MET A 1 75.80 -11.77 -9.80
C MET A 1 74.39 -12.20 -10.16
N ASP A 2 73.55 -12.42 -9.15
CA ASP A 2 72.19 -12.94 -9.33
C ASP A 2 71.20 -11.80 -9.13
N ARG A 3 70.57 -11.38 -10.22
CA ARG A 3 69.52 -10.37 -10.24
C ARG A 3 68.17 -11.05 -10.06
N TRP A 4 67.58 -10.86 -8.89
CA TRP A 4 66.18 -11.17 -8.63
C TRP A 4 65.28 -10.19 -9.39
N LEU A 5 64.47 -10.73 -10.30
CA LEU A 5 63.43 -10.00 -11.02
C LEU A 5 62.19 -9.96 -10.11
N VAL A 6 61.90 -8.80 -9.51
CA VAL A 6 60.65 -8.57 -8.78
C VAL A 6 59.58 -8.21 -9.82
N VAL A 7 58.68 -9.15 -10.12
CA VAL A 7 57.48 -8.90 -10.91
C VAL A 7 56.45 -8.26 -9.99
N VAL A 8 56.30 -6.93 -10.10
CA VAL A 8 55.18 -6.19 -9.50
C VAL A 8 53.97 -6.42 -10.39
N ALA A 9 53.09 -7.34 -10.01
CA ALA A 9 51.78 -7.49 -10.62
C ALA A 9 50.93 -6.28 -10.22
N ALA A 10 50.78 -5.32 -11.13
CA ALA A 10 49.78 -4.27 -11.01
C ALA A 10 48.40 -4.93 -11.10
N LEU A 11 47.77 -5.18 -9.96
CA LEU A 11 46.35 -5.46 -9.88
C LEU A 11 45.64 -4.21 -10.38
N ALA A 12 45.21 -4.21 -11.64
CA ALA A 12 44.21 -3.29 -12.13
C ALA A 12 42.94 -3.57 -11.32
N GLY A 13 42.77 -2.81 -10.23
CA GLY A 13 41.54 -2.83 -9.45
C GLY A 13 40.40 -2.54 -10.41
N CYS A 14 39.46 -3.47 -10.54
CA CYS A 14 38.17 -3.22 -11.15
C CYS A 14 37.58 -2.03 -10.38
N GLY A 15 37.68 -0.83 -10.97
CA GLY A 15 37.02 0.34 -10.43
C GLY A 15 35.55 0.03 -10.41
N ASP A 16 35.00 -0.12 -9.19
CA ASP A 16 33.56 -0.25 -9.02
C ASP A 16 32.90 0.94 -9.70
N ASN A 17 32.20 0.69 -10.81
CA ASN A 17 31.39 1.67 -11.52
C ASN A 17 30.17 2.14 -10.69
N SER A 18 30.21 1.98 -9.37
CA SER A 18 29.19 2.47 -8.42
C SER A 18 29.31 3.98 -8.18
N SER A 19 30.46 4.61 -8.49
CA SER A 19 30.70 6.05 -8.23
C SER A 19 29.90 7.03 -9.10
N GLY A 20 28.99 6.54 -9.95
CA GLY A 20 28.18 7.35 -10.85
C GLY A 20 26.67 7.18 -10.70
N ARG A 21 26.19 6.29 -9.81
CA ARG A 21 24.75 6.24 -9.51
C ARG A 21 24.47 7.36 -8.52
N PRO A 22 23.62 8.36 -8.85
CA PRO A 22 23.14 9.26 -7.83
C PRO A 22 22.42 8.38 -6.80
N GLU A 23 22.96 8.34 -5.58
CA GLU A 23 22.30 7.71 -4.45
C GLU A 23 20.91 8.35 -4.39
N THR A 24 19.90 7.58 -4.76
CA THR A 24 18.53 8.08 -4.83
C THR A 24 18.06 8.18 -3.41
N ALA A 25 18.33 9.33 -2.81
CA ALA A 25 18.05 9.71 -1.44
C ALA A 25 17.06 8.79 -0.68
N GLY A 26 17.63 8.01 0.25
CA GLY A 26 16.93 7.01 1.03
C GLY A 26 16.90 5.60 0.43
N ILE A 27 17.31 5.40 -0.82
CA ILE A 27 17.42 4.10 -1.49
C ILE A 27 18.87 3.84 -1.90
N ARG A 28 19.38 2.67 -1.51
CA ARG A 28 20.70 2.20 -1.89
C ARG A 28 20.65 0.73 -2.28
N ASP A 29 21.25 0.39 -3.43
CA ASP A 29 21.39 -1.00 -3.85
C ASP A 29 22.26 -1.80 -2.87
N GLY A 30 21.94 -3.09 -2.73
CA GLY A 30 22.77 -4.08 -2.06
C GLY A 30 23.57 -4.92 -3.05
N THR A 31 24.28 -5.92 -2.52
CA THR A 31 25.03 -6.88 -3.34
C THR A 31 24.13 -7.92 -4.02
N ARG A 32 22.89 -8.11 -3.54
CA ARG A 32 21.89 -9.06 -4.07
C ARG A 32 20.60 -8.36 -4.46
N LEU A 33 20.11 -7.45 -3.63
CA LEU A 33 18.91 -6.66 -3.87
C LEU A 33 19.25 -5.40 -4.65
N VAL A 34 18.62 -5.25 -5.82
CA VAL A 34 18.72 -4.04 -6.64
C VAL A 34 17.41 -3.28 -6.56
N ALA A 35 17.47 -1.99 -6.32
CA ALA A 35 16.28 -1.15 -6.27
C ALA A 35 15.62 -1.09 -7.64
N ARG A 36 14.31 -1.34 -7.67
CA ARG A 36 13.49 -1.14 -8.85
C ARG A 36 12.96 0.27 -8.84
N LEU A 37 13.17 0.97 -9.95
CA LEU A 37 12.80 2.37 -10.08
C LEU A 37 11.83 2.53 -11.25
N ARG A 38 10.79 3.33 -11.03
CA ARG A 38 9.97 3.87 -12.11
C ARG A 38 10.51 5.24 -12.48
N ILE A 39 10.78 5.45 -13.76
CA ILE A 39 11.45 6.62 -14.29
C ILE A 39 10.57 7.29 -15.33
N ALA A 40 10.38 8.60 -15.18
CA ALA A 40 9.76 9.44 -16.18
C ALA A 40 10.29 10.87 -16.04
N ASP A 41 10.55 11.56 -17.15
CA ASP A 41 10.84 13.00 -17.14
C ASP A 41 12.00 13.45 -16.23
N GLY A 42 12.99 12.57 -16.02
CA GLY A 42 14.12 12.79 -15.11
C GLY A 42 13.78 12.58 -13.63
N ALA A 43 12.53 12.28 -13.30
CA ALA A 43 12.10 11.85 -11.98
C ALA A 43 12.27 10.32 -11.81
N SER A 44 12.48 9.87 -10.58
CA SER A 44 12.55 8.45 -10.23
C SER A 44 11.83 8.19 -8.91
N VAL A 45 10.95 7.19 -8.92
CA VAL A 45 10.20 6.72 -7.75
C VAL A 45 10.51 5.25 -7.50
N PHE A 46 10.63 4.88 -6.24
CA PHE A 46 10.91 3.52 -5.81
C PHE A 46 9.67 2.64 -6.00
N SER A 47 9.82 1.48 -6.64
CA SER A 47 8.72 0.52 -6.86
C SER A 47 8.90 -0.82 -6.13
N GLY A 48 10.07 -1.10 -5.56
CA GLY A 48 10.38 -2.32 -4.82
C GLY A 48 11.82 -2.77 -5.03
N TRP A 49 12.11 -4.01 -4.68
CA TRP A 49 13.42 -4.63 -4.87
C TRP A 49 13.35 -5.73 -5.92
N HIS A 50 14.48 -6.00 -6.57
CA HIS A 50 14.71 -7.20 -7.36
C HIS A 50 15.81 -8.03 -6.71
N ASP A 51 15.48 -9.26 -6.32
CA ASP A 51 16.44 -10.23 -5.81
C ASP A 51 17.13 -10.92 -6.98
N THR A 52 18.36 -10.52 -7.29
CA THR A 52 19.12 -11.01 -8.43
C THR A 52 19.52 -12.49 -8.36
N VAL A 53 19.48 -13.11 -7.17
CA VAL A 53 19.80 -14.54 -7.01
C VAL A 53 18.55 -15.39 -7.22
N ARG A 54 17.39 -14.91 -6.80
CA ARG A 54 16.10 -15.62 -6.97
C ARG A 54 15.39 -15.25 -8.28
N GLU A 55 15.83 -14.18 -8.92
CA GLU A 55 15.24 -13.55 -10.10
C GLU A 55 13.76 -13.23 -9.88
N VAL A 56 13.46 -12.53 -8.78
CA VAL A 56 12.09 -12.19 -8.37
C VAL A 56 12.02 -10.76 -7.87
N ASP A 57 10.86 -10.15 -8.07
CA ASP A 57 10.56 -8.88 -7.44
C ASP A 57 10.08 -9.11 -6.00
N CYS A 58 10.63 -8.36 -5.06
CA CYS A 58 10.36 -8.54 -3.64
C CYS A 58 10.19 -7.21 -2.89
N GLN A 59 9.61 -7.30 -1.70
CA GLN A 59 9.47 -6.20 -0.74
C GLN A 59 9.73 -6.72 0.67
N PHE A 60 10.25 -5.87 1.55
CA PHE A 60 10.47 -6.24 2.94
C PHE A 60 9.14 -6.48 3.65
N GLN A 61 8.96 -7.72 4.11
CA GLN A 61 7.77 -8.17 4.83
C GLN A 61 8.19 -9.12 5.95
N PRO A 62 7.39 -9.23 7.03
CA PRO A 62 7.57 -10.25 8.05
C PRO A 62 7.56 -11.66 7.46
N ALA A 63 8.64 -12.42 7.64
CA ALA A 63 8.76 -13.81 7.26
C ALA A 63 8.44 -14.76 8.43
N SER A 64 8.25 -16.05 8.16
CA SER A 64 7.84 -17.06 9.16
C SER A 64 8.76 -17.23 10.38
N ASP A 65 9.97 -16.66 10.37
CA ASP A 65 10.89 -16.60 11.53
C ASP A 65 10.69 -15.34 12.40
N GLY A 66 9.85 -14.41 11.95
CA GLY A 66 9.56 -13.13 12.58
C GLY A 66 10.54 -12.01 12.24
N GLU A 67 11.45 -12.23 11.29
CA GLU A 67 12.31 -11.17 10.76
C GLU A 67 11.67 -10.52 9.53
N TYR A 68 12.06 -9.28 9.23
CA TYR A 68 11.74 -8.69 7.93
C TYR A 68 12.67 -9.28 6.88
N ARG A 69 12.09 -9.76 5.77
CA ARG A 69 12.85 -10.29 4.64
C ARG A 69 12.29 -9.79 3.33
N CYS A 70 13.12 -9.72 2.30
CA CYS A 70 12.65 -9.40 0.95
C CYS A 70 11.87 -10.58 0.39
N LEU A 71 10.55 -10.60 0.64
CA LEU A 71 9.67 -11.67 0.20
C LEU A 71 9.09 -11.36 -1.19
N PRO A 72 8.85 -12.36 -2.05
CA PRO A 72 8.30 -12.15 -3.38
C PRO A 72 6.99 -11.35 -3.36
N THR A 73 6.70 -10.61 -4.43
CA THR A 73 5.49 -9.78 -4.57
C THR A 73 4.92 -9.84 -5.99
N GLY A 74 3.77 -9.18 -6.21
CA GLY A 74 3.16 -9.08 -7.53
C GLY A 74 2.64 -10.41 -8.07
N LEU A 75 2.82 -10.64 -9.36
CA LEU A 75 2.30 -11.82 -10.06
C LEU A 75 3.07 -13.11 -9.73
N ASP A 76 4.25 -13.00 -9.11
CA ASP A 76 5.04 -14.16 -8.69
C ASP A 76 4.46 -14.87 -7.47
N VAL A 77 3.48 -14.27 -6.78
CA VAL A 77 2.90 -14.79 -5.54
C VAL A 77 1.41 -15.06 -5.66
N SER A 78 1.01 -16.22 -5.16
CA SER A 78 -0.39 -16.50 -4.82
C SER A 78 -0.58 -16.64 -3.31
N PHE A 79 -1.81 -16.51 -2.85
CA PHE A 79 -2.20 -16.83 -1.49
C PHE A 79 -2.78 -18.24 -1.47
N ALA A 80 -2.22 -19.10 -0.63
CA ALA A 80 -2.81 -20.40 -0.35
C ALA A 80 -4.10 -20.18 0.43
N ASN A 81 -5.18 -20.01 -0.32
CA ASN A 81 -6.53 -20.09 0.20
C ASN A 81 -6.77 -21.55 0.62
N TYR A 82 -7.66 -21.81 1.59
CA TYR A 82 -8.02 -23.15 2.06
C TYR A 82 -8.73 -24.00 0.98
N ARG A 83 -8.01 -24.27 -0.12
CA ARG A 83 -8.42 -24.95 -1.32
C ARG A 83 -7.56 -26.18 -1.49
N TYR A 84 -8.17 -27.25 -2.00
CA TYR A 84 -7.56 -28.56 -2.05
C TYR A 84 -7.84 -29.26 -3.38
N ALA A 85 -6.90 -30.11 -3.82
CA ALA A 85 -7.05 -30.93 -5.01
C ALA A 85 -7.98 -32.13 -4.79
N ASP A 86 -8.20 -32.54 -3.54
CA ASP A 86 -8.88 -33.79 -3.17
C ASP A 86 -10.05 -33.58 -2.20
N ALA A 87 -10.99 -34.53 -2.23
CA ALA A 87 -12.22 -34.50 -1.43
C ALA A 87 -12.00 -34.73 0.08
N ALA A 88 -10.79 -35.13 0.49
CA ALA A 88 -10.43 -35.21 1.91
C ALA A 88 -9.73 -33.94 2.40
N CYS A 89 -9.56 -32.94 1.54
CA CYS A 89 -8.88 -31.68 1.85
C CYS A 89 -7.48 -31.89 2.44
N THR A 90 -6.67 -32.72 1.79
CA THR A 90 -5.31 -33.08 2.27
C THR A 90 -4.19 -32.51 1.40
N GLN A 91 -4.47 -32.20 0.14
CA GLN A 91 -3.52 -31.68 -0.84
C GLN A 91 -3.86 -30.23 -1.16
N GLN A 92 -3.18 -29.28 -0.51
CA GLN A 92 -3.42 -27.86 -0.72
C GLN A 92 -3.05 -27.42 -2.14
N VAL A 93 -3.84 -26.50 -2.68
CA VAL A 93 -3.60 -25.89 -3.98
C VAL A 93 -3.65 -24.38 -3.87
N VAL A 94 -2.97 -23.72 -4.78
CA VAL A 94 -3.03 -22.26 -4.96
C VAL A 94 -3.65 -21.94 -6.30
N PHE A 95 -4.29 -20.78 -6.39
CA PHE A 95 -4.82 -20.29 -7.67
C PHE A 95 -3.87 -19.27 -8.26
N GLY A 96 -3.69 -19.32 -9.57
CA GLY A 96 -2.92 -18.34 -10.32
C GLY A 96 -3.55 -18.09 -11.66
N THR A 97 -3.29 -16.92 -12.22
CA THR A 97 -3.69 -16.63 -13.60
C THR A 97 -2.95 -17.57 -14.55
N ARG A 98 -3.61 -18.05 -15.61
CA ARG A 98 -2.96 -18.97 -16.56
C ARG A 98 -1.78 -18.34 -17.31
N CYS A 99 -1.81 -17.02 -17.48
CA CYS A 99 -0.77 -16.31 -18.22
C CYS A 99 0.45 -15.98 -17.38
N HIS A 100 0.28 -15.89 -16.06
CA HIS A 100 1.37 -15.69 -15.12
C HIS A 100 1.23 -16.69 -13.98
N PRO A 101 1.65 -17.96 -14.18
CA PRO A 101 1.70 -18.93 -13.11
C PRO A 101 2.58 -18.40 -11.97
N PRO A 102 2.07 -18.34 -10.73
CA PRO A 102 2.85 -17.88 -9.60
C PRO A 102 4.02 -18.84 -9.36
N ARG A 103 5.18 -18.31 -8.98
CA ARG A 103 6.35 -19.12 -8.61
C ARG A 103 6.36 -19.48 -7.13
N TYR A 104 5.71 -18.64 -6.32
CA TYR A 104 5.65 -18.75 -4.88
C TYR A 104 4.21 -18.66 -4.39
N ALA A 105 3.98 -19.17 -3.20
CA ALA A 105 2.74 -18.97 -2.48
C ALA A 105 3.00 -18.61 -1.01
N PHE A 106 2.13 -17.78 -0.45
CA PHE A 106 2.07 -17.57 0.99
C PHE A 106 1.08 -18.54 1.63
N GLY A 107 1.55 -19.32 2.60
CA GLY A 107 0.73 -20.30 3.30
C GLY A 107 -0.21 -19.70 4.36
N PRO A 108 -1.21 -20.48 4.82
CA PRO A 108 -2.16 -20.06 5.86
C PRO A 108 -1.55 -20.06 7.28
N GLU A 109 -0.27 -20.39 7.44
CA GLU A 109 0.48 -20.14 8.68
C GLU A 109 0.64 -18.64 8.89
N MET A 110 -0.46 -17.97 9.25
CA MET A 110 -0.38 -16.74 10.02
C MET A 110 0.00 -17.19 11.42
N ALA A 111 1.28 -17.07 11.77
CA ALA A 111 1.67 -17.15 13.18
C ALA A 111 0.71 -16.23 13.95
N THR A 112 0.08 -16.72 15.02
CA THR A 112 -0.80 -15.88 15.85
C THR A 112 -0.03 -14.61 16.15
N ALA A 113 -0.48 -13.47 15.63
CA ALA A 113 0.18 -12.21 15.84
C ALA A 113 0.31 -12.05 17.35
N ARG A 114 1.54 -12.08 17.84
CA ARG A 114 1.84 -11.77 19.23
C ARG A 114 2.56 -10.46 19.23
N CYS A 115 2.43 -9.74 20.33
CA CYS A 115 2.92 -8.39 20.49
C CYS A 115 4.44 -8.18 20.27
N ASN A 116 5.21 -9.22 19.94
CA ASN A 116 6.64 -9.12 19.73
C ASN A 116 7.09 -9.60 18.34
N LYS A 117 6.19 -10.12 17.49
CA LYS A 117 6.51 -10.58 16.13
C LYS A 117 5.28 -10.46 15.23
N PRO A 118 5.31 -9.62 14.17
CA PRO A 118 4.25 -9.63 13.17
C PRO A 118 4.05 -11.05 12.64
N SER A 119 2.81 -11.42 12.28
CA SER A 119 2.49 -12.74 11.76
C SER A 119 3.31 -13.00 10.49
N GLY A 120 4.39 -13.76 10.67
CA GLY A 120 5.33 -14.04 9.61
C GLY A 120 4.69 -14.83 8.48
N ARG A 121 4.98 -14.48 7.22
CA ARG A 121 4.53 -15.25 6.06
C ARG A 121 5.47 -16.43 5.83
N ALA A 122 4.91 -17.64 5.78
CA ALA A 122 5.62 -18.81 5.25
C ALA A 122 5.54 -18.79 3.71
N VAL A 123 6.69 -18.95 3.05
CA VAL A 123 6.78 -18.99 1.58
C VAL A 123 6.91 -20.44 1.13
N PHE A 124 6.13 -20.81 0.13
CA PHE A 124 6.13 -22.13 -0.49
C PHE A 124 6.48 -21.99 -1.96
N SER A 125 7.12 -23.00 -2.54
CA SER A 125 7.19 -23.10 -4.00
C SER A 125 5.81 -23.45 -4.58
N VAL A 126 5.59 -23.12 -5.85
CA VAL A 126 4.39 -23.55 -6.58
C VAL A 126 4.76 -24.70 -7.51
N GLY A 127 3.97 -25.78 -7.44
CA GLY A 127 4.18 -27.00 -8.21
C GLY A 127 3.53 -26.96 -9.60
N ALA A 128 3.21 -28.14 -10.12
CA ALA A 128 2.60 -28.28 -11.43
C ALA A 128 1.15 -27.75 -11.46
N ALA A 129 0.71 -27.28 -12.63
CA ALA A 129 -0.69 -26.95 -12.86
C ALA A 129 -1.54 -28.22 -12.85
N LEU A 130 -2.69 -28.17 -12.16
CA LEU A 130 -3.67 -29.24 -12.15
C LEU A 130 -4.45 -29.29 -13.46
N THR A 131 -4.72 -30.52 -13.91
CA THR A 131 -5.57 -30.75 -15.10
C THR A 131 -7.06 -30.64 -14.77
N SER A 132 -7.44 -30.87 -13.51
CA SER A 132 -8.81 -30.73 -13.01
C SER A 132 -9.12 -29.28 -12.64
N ARG A 133 -10.32 -28.81 -13.02
CA ARG A 133 -10.90 -27.56 -12.50
C ARG A 133 -11.76 -27.77 -11.26
N ASN A 134 -12.04 -29.03 -10.90
CA ASN A 134 -12.73 -29.38 -9.66
C ASN A 134 -11.69 -29.37 -8.54
N VAL A 135 -11.91 -28.50 -7.57
CA VAL A 135 -11.13 -28.35 -6.35
C VAL A 135 -12.10 -28.45 -5.18
N PHE A 136 -11.60 -28.39 -3.95
CA PHE A 136 -12.42 -28.45 -2.75
C PHE A 136 -12.09 -27.29 -1.83
N SER A 137 -13.05 -26.77 -1.08
CA SER A 137 -12.80 -25.86 0.06
C SER A 137 -13.05 -26.56 1.37
N TYR A 138 -12.26 -26.20 2.37
CA TYR A 138 -12.46 -26.62 3.75
C TYR A 138 -13.06 -25.47 4.56
N GLU A 139 -14.34 -25.60 4.93
CA GLU A 139 -15.05 -24.64 5.77
C GLU A 139 -15.80 -25.41 6.86
N ASP A 140 -15.70 -24.95 8.11
CA ASP A 140 -16.37 -25.54 9.28
C ASP A 140 -16.17 -27.06 9.45
N GLY A 141 -14.97 -27.54 9.15
CA GLY A 141 -14.66 -28.97 9.26
C GLY A 141 -15.07 -29.82 8.07
N VAL A 142 -15.72 -29.23 7.06
CA VAL A 142 -16.31 -29.93 5.91
C VAL A 142 -15.55 -29.58 4.63
N CYS A 143 -15.12 -30.62 3.92
CA CYS A 143 -14.51 -30.51 2.60
C CYS A 143 -15.60 -30.54 1.52
N SER A 144 -15.89 -29.41 0.88
CA SER A 144 -16.96 -29.27 -0.11
C SER A 144 -16.40 -28.99 -1.51
N PRO A 145 -16.98 -29.58 -2.58
CA PRO A 145 -16.57 -29.27 -3.96
C PRO A 145 -16.69 -27.78 -4.28
N SER A 146 -15.72 -27.29 -5.04
CA SER A 146 -15.62 -25.94 -5.59
C SER A 146 -15.00 -26.00 -6.99
N SER A 147 -15.02 -24.90 -7.72
CA SER A 147 -14.39 -24.79 -9.03
C SER A 147 -13.32 -23.70 -9.05
N VAL A 148 -12.27 -23.92 -9.84
CA VAL A 148 -11.30 -22.86 -10.18
C VAL A 148 -12.02 -21.77 -10.99
N PRO A 149 -11.92 -20.48 -10.62
CA PRO A 149 -12.49 -19.37 -11.38
C PRO A 149 -12.13 -19.41 -12.87
N GLU A 150 -12.98 -18.82 -13.73
CA GLU A 150 -12.64 -18.64 -15.14
C GLU A 150 -11.44 -17.70 -15.29
N GLY A 151 -10.53 -18.01 -16.22
CA GLY A 151 -9.23 -17.32 -16.38
C GLY A 151 -8.09 -17.90 -15.52
N ASP A 152 -8.42 -18.60 -14.43
CA ASP A 152 -7.43 -19.14 -13.49
C ASP A 152 -7.09 -20.62 -13.76
N ALA A 153 -5.98 -21.04 -13.16
CA ALA A 153 -5.59 -22.43 -12.96
C ALA A 153 -5.29 -22.69 -11.48
N ALA A 154 -5.50 -23.94 -11.06
CA ALA A 154 -5.03 -24.42 -9.77
C ALA A 154 -3.66 -25.07 -9.95
N TYR A 155 -2.79 -24.88 -8.96
CA TYR A 155 -1.44 -25.43 -8.92
C TYR A 155 -1.23 -26.12 -7.58
N ASP A 156 -0.44 -27.20 -7.58
CA ASP A 156 -0.03 -27.83 -6.32
C ASP A 156 0.74 -26.84 -5.45
N LEU A 157 0.45 -26.82 -4.15
CA LEU A 157 1.32 -26.14 -3.19
C LEU A 157 2.58 -26.99 -2.99
N GLY A 158 3.74 -26.44 -3.34
CA GLY A 158 5.03 -27.11 -3.22
C GLY A 158 5.60 -27.06 -1.80
N ASP A 159 6.90 -27.33 -1.70
CA ASP A 159 7.62 -27.36 -0.43
C ASP A 159 7.71 -25.96 0.21
N LYS A 160 7.64 -25.94 1.55
CA LYS A 160 7.95 -24.74 2.34
C LYS A 160 9.42 -24.38 2.15
N LEU A 161 9.69 -23.16 1.71
CA LEU A 161 11.02 -22.60 1.58
C LEU A 161 11.49 -22.07 2.94
N PRO A 162 12.78 -22.29 3.33
CA PRO A 162 13.34 -21.67 4.52
C PRO A 162 13.26 -20.15 4.45
N ALA A 163 12.90 -19.47 5.54
CA ALA A 163 12.88 -17.99 5.54
C ALA A 163 14.28 -17.41 5.25
N THR A 164 15.34 -18.08 5.69
CA THR A 164 16.75 -17.73 5.43
C THR A 164 17.15 -17.74 3.96
N ASP A 165 16.29 -18.26 3.07
CA ASP A 165 16.50 -18.18 1.62
C ASP A 165 16.32 -16.76 1.07
N PHE A 166 15.68 -15.88 1.83
CA PHE A 166 15.38 -14.48 1.49
C PHE A 166 16.23 -13.52 2.32
N VAL A 167 16.67 -12.43 1.68
CA VAL A 167 17.54 -11.43 2.31
C VAL A 167 16.85 -10.80 3.52
N SER A 168 17.47 -10.87 4.69
CA SER A 168 16.97 -10.24 5.92
C SER A 168 17.20 -8.73 5.94
N ALA A 169 16.37 -8.00 6.70
CA ALA A 169 16.56 -6.59 6.98
C ALA A 169 16.17 -6.21 8.41
N GLN A 170 16.82 -5.17 8.91
CA GLN A 170 16.48 -4.50 10.16
C GLN A 170 15.72 -3.22 9.87
N LEU A 171 14.64 -2.96 10.60
CA LEU A 171 13.85 -1.73 10.50
C LEU A 171 14.23 -0.79 11.66
N GLY A 172 14.58 0.46 11.36
CA GLY A 172 14.96 1.43 12.38
C GLY A 172 15.36 2.80 11.81
N PRO A 173 15.58 3.82 12.67
CA PRO A 173 16.11 5.11 12.25
C PRO A 173 17.56 4.98 11.76
N THR A 174 17.91 5.67 10.68
CA THR A 174 19.26 5.62 10.09
C THR A 174 20.25 6.59 10.74
N THR A 175 19.75 7.62 11.43
CA THR A 175 20.55 8.62 12.17
C THR A 175 19.92 8.92 13.53
N SER A 176 20.62 9.69 14.36
CA SER A 176 20.11 10.17 15.66
C SER A 176 19.55 11.60 15.58
N ASP A 177 19.26 12.09 14.38
CA ASP A 177 18.72 13.44 14.20
C ASP A 177 17.27 13.54 14.72
N PRO A 178 16.77 14.75 15.06
CA PRO A 178 15.40 14.92 15.53
C PRO A 178 14.35 14.36 14.55
N LEU A 179 14.61 14.53 13.25
CA LEU A 179 13.93 13.82 12.18
C LEU A 179 14.96 12.97 11.46
N ALA A 180 14.73 11.66 11.39
CA ALA A 180 15.61 10.75 10.70
C ALA A 180 14.82 9.88 9.71
N PRO A 181 15.41 9.43 8.60
CA PRO A 181 14.83 8.37 7.80
C PRO A 181 14.65 7.11 8.65
N TYR A 182 13.44 6.54 8.64
CA TYR A 182 13.15 5.23 9.19
C TYR A 182 13.19 4.22 8.05
N ALA A 183 14.12 3.28 8.12
CA ALA A 183 14.53 2.50 6.95
C ALA A 183 14.71 1.02 7.24
N PHE A 184 14.49 0.20 6.21
CA PHE A 184 15.04 -1.15 6.15
C PHE A 184 16.53 -1.07 5.78
N THR A 185 17.37 -1.70 6.60
CA THR A 185 18.78 -1.96 6.29
C THR A 185 18.97 -3.46 6.11
N ALA A 186 19.17 -3.88 4.87
CA ALA A 186 19.31 -5.28 4.49
C ALA A 186 20.71 -5.82 4.80
N GLU A 187 20.81 -7.13 5.07
CA GLU A 187 22.08 -7.81 5.34
C GLU A 187 23.07 -7.76 4.17
N ASP A 188 22.58 -7.52 2.95
CA ASP A 188 23.36 -7.43 1.73
C ASP A 188 23.81 -5.99 1.39
N GLY A 189 23.48 -5.02 2.25
CA GLY A 189 23.83 -3.61 2.12
C GLY A 189 22.73 -2.72 1.53
N ALA A 190 21.62 -3.28 1.05
CA ALA A 190 20.51 -2.49 0.52
C ALA A 190 19.86 -1.63 1.63
N ILE A 191 19.40 -0.43 1.27
CA ILE A 191 18.67 0.47 2.18
C ILE A 191 17.37 0.92 1.52
N GLU A 192 16.26 0.85 2.27
CA GLU A 192 14.96 1.41 1.90
C GLU A 192 14.45 2.37 2.99
N ALA A 193 14.54 3.69 2.78
CA ALA A 193 13.88 4.67 3.65
C ALA A 193 12.37 4.62 3.40
N VAL A 194 11.62 4.05 4.35
CA VAL A 194 10.19 3.77 4.19
C VAL A 194 9.31 4.89 4.70
N THR A 195 9.70 5.51 5.81
CA THR A 195 8.99 6.61 6.46
C THR A 195 9.96 7.49 7.26
N THR A 196 9.46 8.41 8.06
CA THR A 196 10.24 9.30 8.91
C THR A 196 10.12 8.90 10.38
N TRP A 197 11.19 9.02 11.15
CA TRP A 197 11.21 8.88 12.60
C TRP A 197 11.29 10.26 13.26
N ASP A 198 10.38 10.55 14.19
CA ASP A 198 10.42 11.74 15.03
C ASP A 198 10.97 11.37 16.41
N ALA A 199 12.22 11.74 16.68
CA ALA A 199 12.88 11.44 17.95
C ALA A 199 12.25 12.19 19.14
N ALA A 200 11.61 13.35 18.93
CA ALA A 200 10.95 14.10 19.99
C ALA A 200 9.66 13.40 20.45
N ARG A 201 9.00 12.68 19.54
CA ARG A 201 7.79 11.89 19.81
C ARG A 201 8.08 10.41 20.05
N GLY A 202 9.28 9.94 19.73
CA GLY A 202 9.71 8.56 19.95
C GLY A 202 8.98 7.56 19.07
N GLY A 203 8.62 7.95 17.84
CA GLY A 203 7.83 7.13 16.94
C GLY A 203 7.96 7.48 15.47
N GLU A 204 7.40 6.62 14.63
CA GLU A 204 7.23 6.88 13.21
C GLU A 204 6.21 8.00 12.98
N CYS A 205 6.45 8.79 11.95
CA CYS A 205 5.53 9.82 11.49
C CYS A 205 5.39 9.77 9.96
N ASP A 206 4.24 10.20 9.47
CA ASP A 206 3.92 10.31 8.04
C ASP A 206 3.55 11.75 7.70
N VAL A 207 3.62 12.05 6.42
CA VAL A 207 3.41 13.40 5.92
C VAL A 207 1.93 13.65 5.69
N ARG A 208 1.41 14.70 6.33
CA ARG A 208 0.04 15.17 6.11
C ARG A 208 0.02 16.53 5.45
N ASP A 209 -0.50 16.57 4.22
CA ASP A 209 -0.61 17.76 3.38
C ASP A 209 -1.85 18.64 3.68
N ARG A 210 -2.70 18.27 4.65
CA ARG A 210 -3.97 18.99 4.90
C ARG A 210 -3.85 20.19 5.84
N ILE A 211 -2.70 20.33 6.50
CA ILE A 211 -2.30 21.56 7.16
C ILE A 211 -1.60 22.36 6.06
N ASP A 212 -1.77 23.68 6.02
CA ASP A 212 -1.24 24.63 5.04
C ASP A 212 0.22 24.36 4.59
N GLN A 213 0.99 23.65 5.43
CA GLN A 213 2.30 23.10 5.11
C GLN A 213 2.40 21.62 5.59
N PRO A 214 3.14 20.76 4.87
CA PRO A 214 3.30 19.36 5.24
C PRO A 214 4.04 19.22 6.56
N ARG A 215 3.52 18.37 7.45
CA ARG A 215 4.13 18.08 8.76
C ARG A 215 4.31 16.59 8.95
N CYS A 216 5.33 16.24 9.71
CA CYS A 216 5.58 14.90 10.23
C CYS A 216 4.66 14.68 11.42
N VAL A 217 3.57 13.93 11.21
CA VAL A 217 2.60 13.63 12.28
C VAL A 217 2.59 12.13 12.62
N PRO A 218 2.33 11.74 13.87
CA PRO A 218 2.35 10.35 14.29
C PRO A 218 1.47 9.43 13.43
N ILE A 219 1.98 8.23 13.12
CA ILE A 219 1.18 7.14 12.52
C ILE A 219 0.78 6.04 13.50
N GLU A 220 1.56 5.88 14.56
CA GLU A 220 1.23 5.00 15.68
C GLU A 220 0.25 5.75 16.59
N ILE A 221 -1.03 5.64 16.26
CA ILE A 221 -2.11 6.43 16.86
C ILE A 221 -3.20 5.51 17.42
N ALA A 222 -3.75 5.88 18.58
CA ALA A 222 -5.06 5.40 18.99
C ALA A 222 -6.15 6.30 18.36
N LEU A 223 -7.34 5.76 18.13
CA LEU A 223 -8.44 6.47 17.50
C LEU A 223 -9.45 6.94 18.55
N HIS A 224 -9.81 8.22 18.47
CA HIS A 224 -10.95 8.77 19.20
C HIS A 224 -12.26 8.24 18.63
N TYR A 225 -13.11 7.72 19.50
CA TYR A 225 -14.50 7.38 19.19
C TYR A 225 -15.42 8.07 20.18
N ASP A 226 -16.39 8.82 19.68
CA ASP A 226 -17.37 9.60 20.44
C ASP A 226 -18.25 8.79 21.40
N HIS A 227 -18.20 7.46 21.32
CA HIS A 227 -19.00 6.54 22.12
C HIS A 227 -18.15 5.58 22.97
N VAL A 228 -16.84 5.77 23.10
CA VAL A 228 -15.95 4.92 23.92
C VAL A 228 -15.38 5.71 25.11
N TRP A 229 -15.54 5.15 26.32
CA TRP A 229 -15.32 5.86 27.58
C TRP A 229 -14.50 5.04 28.57
N ALA A 230 -13.77 5.71 29.45
CA ALA A 230 -12.94 5.10 30.50
C ALA A 230 -13.66 4.95 31.85
N ASP A 231 -14.94 5.32 31.93
CA ASP A 231 -15.70 5.32 33.18
C ASP A 231 -17.18 4.98 32.99
N ALA A 232 -17.80 4.47 34.07
CA ALA A 232 -19.20 4.02 34.07
C ALA A 232 -20.23 5.15 33.95
N ALA A 233 -19.80 6.41 34.10
CA ALA A 233 -20.64 7.57 33.86
C ALA A 233 -20.56 8.07 32.41
N CYS A 234 -19.67 7.50 31.59
CA CYS A 234 -19.37 7.97 30.23
C CYS A 234 -19.06 9.48 30.22
N THR A 235 -18.13 9.89 31.08
CA THR A 235 -17.68 11.29 31.21
C THR A 235 -16.20 11.47 30.89
N ILE A 236 -15.43 10.39 30.87
CA ILE A 236 -14.00 10.38 30.56
C ILE A 236 -13.81 9.65 29.23
N GLN A 237 -13.37 10.36 28.20
CA GLN A 237 -13.16 9.76 26.88
C GLN A 237 -12.00 8.76 26.91
N ALA A 238 -12.19 7.63 26.21
CA ALA A 238 -11.11 6.69 25.91
C ALA A 238 -10.92 6.61 24.39
N ALA A 239 -9.66 6.53 23.98
CA ALA A 239 -9.26 6.20 22.62
C ALA A 239 -8.95 4.71 22.51
N VAL A 240 -9.20 4.16 21.33
CA VAL A 240 -9.00 2.73 21.03
C VAL A 240 -7.80 2.59 20.10
N ASP A 241 -6.81 1.83 20.52
CA ASP A 241 -5.75 1.40 19.62
C ASP A 241 -6.22 0.17 18.84
N LEU A 242 -6.72 0.41 17.62
CA LEU A 242 -7.14 -0.63 16.68
C LEU A 242 -5.95 -1.31 16.00
N SER A 243 -4.80 -1.43 16.67
CA SER A 243 -3.60 -2.03 16.10
C SER A 243 -3.36 -3.47 16.59
N PRO A 244 -4.27 -4.45 16.43
CA PRO A 244 -3.89 -5.85 16.56
C PRO A 244 -2.96 -6.29 15.40
N VAL A 245 -2.72 -5.43 14.40
CA VAL A 245 -1.97 -5.72 13.17
C VAL A 245 -0.58 -5.06 13.12
N ARG A 246 -0.30 -4.05 13.96
CA ARG A 246 1.01 -3.38 13.98
C ARG A 246 1.90 -3.87 15.12
N PRO A 247 3.23 -3.85 14.94
CA PRO A 247 4.16 -4.32 15.95
C PRO A 247 4.27 -3.34 17.13
N CYS A 248 3.29 -3.31 18.04
CA CYS A 248 3.41 -3.08 19.50
C CYS A 248 4.23 -1.91 20.01
N THR A 249 4.44 -0.94 19.15
CA THR A 249 4.75 0.42 19.54
C THR A 249 3.50 0.97 20.18
N ARG A 250 3.62 1.33 21.46
CA ARG A 250 2.58 2.10 22.13
C ARG A 250 2.28 3.33 21.26
N PRO A 251 0.99 3.66 21.02
CA PRO A 251 0.68 4.84 20.22
C PRO A 251 1.34 6.07 20.85
N THR A 252 1.77 7.00 20.02
CA THR A 252 2.43 8.23 20.46
C THR A 252 1.47 9.42 20.49
N ALA A 253 0.28 9.25 19.91
CA ALA A 253 -0.80 10.22 19.94
C ALA A 253 -2.17 9.55 19.79
N ILE A 254 -3.23 10.33 20.00
CA ILE A 254 -4.61 9.97 19.69
C ILE A 254 -5.07 10.83 18.53
N ALA A 255 -5.63 10.21 17.50
CA ALA A 255 -6.19 10.91 16.35
C ALA A 255 -7.72 11.01 16.46
N GLY A 256 -8.24 12.21 16.25
CA GLY A 256 -9.67 12.49 16.22
C GLY A 256 -10.13 13.13 14.91
N PHE A 257 -11.33 12.77 14.48
CA PHE A 257 -12.03 13.39 13.37
C PHE A 257 -13.13 14.29 13.93
N GLY A 258 -12.85 15.60 14.03
CA GLY A 258 -13.83 16.60 14.47
C GLY A 258 -14.45 17.36 13.30
N SER A 259 -15.45 18.20 13.59
CA SER A 259 -16.01 19.17 12.63
C SER A 259 -14.94 20.13 12.09
N ASP A 260 -13.93 20.41 12.91
CA ASP A 260 -12.82 21.31 12.59
C ASP A 260 -11.68 20.58 11.84
N GLY A 261 -11.90 19.30 11.50
CA GLY A 261 -10.95 18.46 10.79
C GLY A 261 -10.22 17.47 11.69
N PHE A 262 -9.06 17.04 11.22
CA PHE A 262 -8.23 16.04 11.88
C PHE A 262 -7.41 16.72 12.98
N ASN A 263 -7.48 16.23 14.22
CA ASN A 263 -6.66 16.73 15.32
C ASN A 263 -5.94 15.59 16.02
N PHE A 264 -4.85 15.94 16.71
CA PHE A 264 -4.08 15.02 17.52
C PHE A 264 -4.15 15.40 18.99
N ARG A 265 -4.13 14.41 19.88
CA ARG A 265 -4.09 14.58 21.32
C ARG A 265 -2.95 13.76 21.91
N GLU A 266 -2.44 14.20 23.05
CA GLU A 266 -1.46 13.43 23.81
C GLU A 266 -2.08 12.11 24.27
N ILE A 267 -1.29 11.03 24.23
CA ILE A 267 -1.72 9.74 24.75
C ILE A 267 -1.63 9.71 26.28
N GLY A 268 -2.74 9.38 26.93
CA GLY A 268 -2.81 9.27 28.39
C GLY A 268 -2.40 7.90 28.93
N ALA A 269 -2.84 7.61 30.17
CA ALA A 269 -2.65 6.30 30.80
C ALA A 269 -3.49 5.22 30.10
N SER A 270 -3.00 3.98 30.12
CA SER A 270 -3.77 2.82 29.66
C SER A 270 -5.00 2.60 30.53
N VAL A 271 -6.14 2.30 29.92
CA VAL A 271 -7.41 2.00 30.57
C VAL A 271 -7.61 0.47 30.54
N PRO A 272 -7.78 -0.20 31.70
CA PRO A 272 -8.11 -1.62 31.72
C PRO A 272 -9.41 -1.88 30.96
N VAL A 273 -9.46 -2.93 30.13
CA VAL A 273 -10.68 -3.29 29.36
C VAL A 273 -11.93 -3.41 30.24
N ALA A 274 -11.77 -3.87 31.49
CA ALA A 274 -12.87 -3.99 32.45
C ALA A 274 -13.49 -2.63 32.88
N ASP A 275 -12.77 -1.54 32.67
CA ASP A 275 -13.20 -0.17 32.99
C ASP A 275 -13.71 0.58 31.75
N VAL A 276 -13.61 -0.02 30.55
CA VAL A 276 -14.09 0.58 29.30
C VAL A 276 -15.60 0.46 29.22
N HIS A 277 -16.24 1.56 28.83
CA HIS A 277 -17.68 1.67 28.63
C HIS A 277 -17.97 2.17 27.22
N VAL A 278 -19.12 1.77 26.69
CA VAL A 278 -19.63 2.23 25.40
C VAL A 278 -21.01 2.84 25.55
N THR A 279 -21.28 3.85 24.74
CA THR A 279 -22.61 4.46 24.62
C THR A 279 -23.35 3.83 23.46
N ASP A 280 -24.53 3.23 23.70
CA ASP A 280 -25.35 2.67 22.63
C ASP A 280 -26.11 3.74 21.83
N MET A 281 -26.84 3.34 20.78
CA MET A 281 -27.65 4.26 19.96
C MET A 281 -28.76 4.98 20.75
N ALA A 282 -29.09 4.53 21.96
CA ALA A 282 -30.03 5.19 22.87
C ALA A 282 -29.33 6.13 23.87
N ASN A 283 -28.04 6.39 23.68
CA ASN A 283 -27.19 7.16 24.57
C ASN A 283 -27.08 6.57 25.99
N VAL A 284 -27.19 5.24 26.14
CA VAL A 284 -27.03 4.58 27.43
C VAL A 284 -25.59 4.08 27.59
N CYS A 285 -24.93 4.55 28.65
CA CYS A 285 -23.60 4.10 29.05
C CYS A 285 -23.66 2.68 29.61
N LYS A 286 -22.88 1.76 29.04
CA LYS A 286 -22.81 0.35 29.47
C LYS A 286 -21.36 -0.12 29.44
N PRO A 287 -20.97 -1.10 30.27
CA PRO A 287 -19.67 -1.74 30.14
C PRO A 287 -19.49 -2.26 28.73
N ALA A 288 -18.30 -2.06 28.15
CA ALA A 288 -17.99 -2.58 26.84
C ALA A 288 -18.01 -4.12 26.91
N ASP A 289 -18.89 -4.75 26.15
CA ASP A 289 -18.91 -6.21 26.07
C ASP A 289 -17.87 -6.70 25.05
N ARG A 290 -17.45 -7.96 25.20
CA ARG A 290 -16.48 -8.59 24.28
C ARG A 290 -16.96 -8.71 22.84
N THR A 291 -18.24 -8.45 22.56
CA THR A 291 -18.76 -8.45 21.19
C THR A 291 -18.58 -7.10 20.50
N ASN A 292 -18.42 -6.02 21.27
CA ASN A 292 -18.22 -4.66 20.79
C ASN A 292 -16.77 -4.16 20.94
N THR A 293 -15.94 -4.86 21.73
CA THR A 293 -14.48 -4.66 21.80
C THR A 293 -13.79 -5.84 21.13
N ALA A 294 -12.90 -5.62 20.16
CA ALA A 294 -12.16 -6.74 19.61
C ALA A 294 -11.23 -7.29 20.71
N GLU A 295 -11.20 -8.61 20.86
CA GLU A 295 -10.28 -9.25 21.80
C GLU A 295 -8.85 -8.90 21.38
N GLY A 296 -8.17 -8.07 22.19
CA GLY A 296 -6.81 -7.59 21.92
C GLY A 296 -6.67 -6.08 21.73
N ASP A 297 -7.76 -5.30 21.79
CA ASP A 297 -7.67 -3.83 21.75
C ASP A 297 -7.09 -3.25 23.05
N ASP A 298 -6.20 -2.26 22.92
CA ASP A 298 -5.70 -1.45 24.03
C ASP A 298 -6.43 -0.10 24.08
N TYR A 299 -6.72 0.37 25.29
CA TYR A 299 -7.46 1.61 25.51
C TYR A 299 -6.61 2.63 26.26
N TYR A 300 -6.78 3.91 25.92
CA TYR A 300 -5.98 4.99 26.50
C TYR A 300 -6.85 6.20 26.83
N LEU A 301 -6.55 6.87 27.94
CA LEU A 301 -7.16 8.16 28.27
C LEU A 301 -6.74 9.22 27.24
N GLU A 302 -7.66 10.12 26.89
CA GLU A 302 -7.33 11.24 26.01
C GLU A 302 -6.65 12.39 26.76
N GLY A 303 -5.49 12.80 26.27
CA GLY A 303 -4.79 13.97 26.77
C GLY A 303 -5.22 15.30 26.11
N PRO A 304 -4.49 16.38 26.40
CA PRO A 304 -4.65 17.67 25.73
C PRO A 304 -4.47 17.57 24.22
N ILE A 305 -5.10 18.49 23.47
CA ILE A 305 -4.84 18.66 22.04
C ILE A 305 -3.38 19.05 21.83
N ILE A 306 -2.73 18.41 20.85
CA ILE A 306 -1.41 18.75 20.36
C ILE A 306 -1.58 19.84 19.29
N PRO A 307 -1.10 21.08 19.52
CA PRO A 307 -1.10 22.12 18.51
C PRO A 307 -0.28 21.71 17.28
N ASP A 308 -0.75 22.07 16.08
CA ASP A 308 -0.10 21.69 14.82
C ASP A 308 1.35 22.17 14.71
N ASP A 309 1.70 23.29 15.35
CA ASP A 309 3.05 23.84 15.35
C ASP A 309 4.07 23.02 16.18
N GLN A 310 3.60 22.05 16.97
CA GLN A 310 4.46 21.08 17.64
C GLN A 310 4.90 19.93 16.74
N PHE A 311 4.28 19.74 15.57
CA PHE A 311 4.73 18.75 14.61
C PHE A 311 5.81 19.34 13.70
N PRO A 312 6.95 18.66 13.52
CA PRO A 312 8.04 19.15 12.69
C PRO A 312 7.56 19.50 11.28
N LEU A 313 7.92 20.71 10.85
CA LEU A 313 7.63 21.19 9.50
C LEU A 313 8.50 20.45 8.49
N LEU A 314 7.89 20.00 7.40
CA LEU A 314 8.59 19.38 6.29
C LEU A 314 8.61 20.33 5.10
N THR A 315 9.64 20.20 4.26
CA THR A 315 9.69 20.88 2.97
C THR A 315 9.38 19.88 1.88
N ARG A 316 8.31 20.14 1.13
CA ARG A 316 7.96 19.39 -0.07
C ARG A 316 8.93 19.74 -1.20
N VAL A 317 9.53 18.71 -1.79
CA VAL A 317 10.47 18.82 -2.92
C VAL A 317 9.91 18.02 -4.09
N LEU A 318 9.95 18.63 -5.28
CA LEU A 318 9.53 18.00 -6.53
C LEU A 318 10.76 17.76 -7.41
N ASP A 319 11.25 16.53 -7.42
CA ASP A 319 12.46 16.14 -8.16
C ASP A 319 12.16 15.74 -9.61
N GLY A 320 13.06 16.07 -10.54
CA GLY A 320 12.93 15.81 -11.98
C GLY A 320 12.83 17.10 -12.81
N THR A 321 12.80 16.97 -14.15
CA THR A 321 12.88 18.13 -15.06
C THR A 321 11.73 18.26 -16.07
N GLY A 322 10.97 17.20 -16.38
CA GLY A 322 9.83 17.26 -17.33
C GLY A 322 8.46 17.61 -16.71
N ARG A 323 7.39 16.88 -17.00
CA ARG A 323 6.05 17.09 -16.42
C ARG A 323 5.84 16.26 -15.16
N LEU A 324 6.30 15.01 -15.17
CA LEU A 324 6.29 14.19 -13.97
C LEU A 324 7.46 14.58 -13.06
N ARG A 325 7.14 14.72 -11.77
CA ARG A 325 8.08 14.96 -10.69
C ARG A 325 7.97 13.84 -9.66
N ALA A 326 9.07 13.46 -9.04
CA ALA A 326 9.03 12.61 -7.86
C ALA A 326 8.80 13.50 -6.64
N GLU A 327 7.71 13.27 -5.93
CA GLU A 327 7.40 14.02 -4.71
C GLU A 327 8.15 13.43 -3.52
N ARG A 328 8.85 14.30 -2.78
CA ARG A 328 9.67 13.95 -1.63
C ARG A 328 9.49 14.99 -0.54
N TYR A 329 9.92 14.62 0.67
CA TYR A 329 9.92 15.50 1.81
C TYR A 329 11.30 15.53 2.45
N THR A 330 11.68 16.73 2.86
CA THR A 330 12.96 17.01 3.52
C THR A 330 12.71 17.70 4.85
N ASP A 331 13.65 17.55 5.78
CA ASP A 331 13.68 18.34 7.02
C ASP A 331 14.10 19.80 6.74
N ALA A 332 14.21 20.60 7.80
CA ALA A 332 14.65 22.00 7.70
C ALA A 332 16.10 22.18 7.21
N ALA A 333 16.93 21.13 7.27
CA ALA A 333 18.30 21.13 6.76
C ALA A 333 18.38 20.64 5.29
N GLY A 334 17.26 20.23 4.70
CA GLY A 334 17.20 19.69 3.34
C GLY A 334 17.57 18.20 3.28
N ASN A 335 17.70 17.51 4.42
CA ASN A 335 17.92 16.07 4.43
C ASN A 335 16.63 15.36 4.02
N GLN A 336 16.74 14.40 3.11
CA GLN A 336 15.58 13.62 2.69
C GLN A 336 15.21 12.56 3.72
N LEU A 337 13.90 12.44 3.99
CA LEU A 337 13.40 11.60 5.08
C LEU A 337 12.82 10.26 4.61
N ALA A 338 12.34 10.18 3.37
CA ALA A 338 11.80 8.94 2.81
C ALA A 338 12.02 8.85 1.29
N ALA A 339 11.97 7.64 0.74
CA ALA A 339 12.01 7.45 -0.71
C ALA A 339 10.73 7.99 -1.37
N ALA A 340 10.86 8.55 -2.58
CA ALA A 340 9.69 8.91 -3.38
C ALA A 340 8.93 7.65 -3.79
N ARG A 341 7.65 7.55 -3.41
CA ARG A 341 6.77 6.42 -3.78
C ARG A 341 5.73 6.77 -4.85
N GLY A 342 5.63 8.05 -5.21
CA GLY A 342 4.62 8.55 -6.14
C GLY A 342 5.17 9.65 -7.04
N PHE A 343 4.54 9.79 -8.20
CA PHE A 343 4.77 10.93 -9.07
C PHE A 343 3.76 12.03 -8.78
N TYR A 344 4.17 13.26 -9.04
CA TYR A 344 3.32 14.43 -9.12
C TYR A 344 3.35 14.95 -10.55
N ASP A 345 2.18 15.12 -11.14
CA ASP A 345 2.00 15.67 -12.47
C ASP A 345 1.79 17.19 -12.37
N THR A 346 2.78 17.96 -12.83
CA THR A 346 2.73 19.43 -12.74
C THR A 346 1.72 20.06 -13.70
N LEU A 347 1.17 19.32 -14.67
CA LEU A 347 0.13 19.84 -15.56
C LEU A 347 -1.25 19.75 -14.92
N THR A 348 -1.54 18.66 -14.21
CA THR A 348 -2.82 18.44 -13.51
C THR A 348 -2.79 18.90 -12.06
N GLU A 349 -1.61 19.33 -11.58
CA GLU A 349 -1.34 19.70 -10.19
C GLU A 349 -1.80 18.61 -9.21
N ASN A 350 -1.53 17.35 -9.56
CA ASN A 350 -2.00 16.20 -8.78
C ASN A 350 -0.95 15.11 -8.63
N ARG A 351 -1.07 14.36 -7.53
CA ARG A 351 -0.37 13.08 -7.39
C ARG A 351 -0.95 12.09 -8.39
N CYS A 352 -0.12 11.20 -8.90
CA CYS A 352 -0.55 10.18 -9.84
C CYS A 352 0.13 8.83 -9.59
N SER A 353 -0.61 7.77 -9.88
CA SER A 353 -0.14 6.38 -9.77
C SER A 353 0.20 5.82 -11.15
N PRO A 354 1.34 5.13 -11.31
CA PRO A 354 1.67 4.39 -12.52
C PRO A 354 0.66 3.27 -12.76
N ASN A 355 0.00 3.26 -13.91
CA ASN A 355 -0.95 2.22 -14.30
C ASN A 355 -0.68 1.74 -15.73
N ARG A 356 -0.97 0.47 -16.02
CA ARG A 356 -0.76 -0.14 -17.34
C ARG A 356 -1.95 0.11 -18.26
N PHE A 357 -1.66 0.44 -19.52
CA PHE A 357 -2.64 0.70 -20.59
C PHE A 357 -2.63 -0.42 -21.65
N PRO A 358 -3.65 -0.52 -22.55
CA PRO A 358 -3.78 -1.60 -23.54
C PRO A 358 -2.57 -1.78 -24.47
N ASP A 359 -1.76 -0.73 -24.63
CA ASP A 359 -0.52 -0.76 -25.40
C ASP A 359 0.68 -1.34 -24.62
N GLY A 360 0.46 -1.82 -23.40
CA GLY A 360 1.47 -2.36 -22.50
C GLY A 360 2.28 -1.30 -21.75
N THR A 361 2.09 0.00 -22.03
CA THR A 361 2.85 1.08 -21.41
C THR A 361 2.33 1.41 -20.02
N LEU A 362 3.23 1.83 -19.11
CA LEU A 362 2.85 2.43 -17.84
C LEU A 362 2.69 3.94 -18.04
N ARG A 363 1.61 4.51 -17.50
CA ARG A 363 1.36 5.96 -17.56
C ARG A 363 0.83 6.47 -16.22
N CYS A 364 1.03 7.75 -15.94
CA CYS A 364 0.64 8.33 -14.66
C CYS A 364 -0.84 8.73 -14.64
N VAL A 365 -1.64 8.08 -13.79
CA VAL A 365 -3.07 8.35 -13.64
C VAL A 365 -3.31 9.17 -12.36
N PRO A 366 -3.91 10.37 -12.44
CA PRO A 366 -4.16 11.22 -11.26
C PRO A 366 -4.96 10.52 -10.16
N HIS A 367 -4.63 10.79 -8.88
CA HIS A 367 -5.33 10.21 -7.73
C HIS A 367 -6.76 10.73 -7.55
N ASN A 368 -7.00 11.98 -7.95
CA ASN A 368 -8.33 12.61 -7.95
C ASN A 368 -9.09 12.37 -9.27
N ALA A 369 -8.77 11.32 -10.02
CA ALA A 369 -9.50 11.01 -11.24
C ALA A 369 -10.87 10.40 -10.88
N GLY A 370 -11.94 10.97 -11.44
CA GLY A 370 -13.26 10.36 -11.40
C GLY A 370 -13.31 9.11 -12.28
N TYR A 371 -14.22 8.19 -11.98
CA TYR A 371 -14.28 6.90 -12.67
C TYR A 371 -15.44 6.88 -13.67
N ALA A 372 -15.17 6.43 -14.88
CA ALA A 372 -16.19 6.05 -15.86
C ALA A 372 -16.01 4.57 -16.19
N SER A 373 -16.95 3.72 -15.77
CA SER A 373 -16.88 2.30 -16.10
C SER A 373 -17.21 2.08 -17.58
N ALA A 374 -16.56 1.09 -18.20
CA ALA A 374 -16.91 0.66 -19.54
C ALA A 374 -18.38 0.17 -19.63
N PRO A 375 -19.00 0.19 -20.83
CA PRO A 375 -20.39 -0.23 -21.04
C PRO A 375 -20.74 -1.61 -20.46
N ARG A 376 -19.77 -2.53 -20.42
CA ARG A 376 -19.98 -3.90 -19.97
C ARG A 376 -19.81 -4.11 -18.46
N SER A 377 -19.37 -3.09 -17.73
CA SER A 377 -19.07 -3.17 -16.30
C SER A 377 -20.11 -2.43 -15.44
N GLY A 378 -21.27 -2.08 -16.00
CA GLY A 378 -22.31 -1.33 -15.29
C GLY A 378 -21.98 0.16 -15.10
N GLY A 379 -21.31 0.79 -16.08
CA GLY A 379 -21.02 2.22 -16.05
C GLY A 379 -22.26 3.11 -16.20
N TYR A 380 -22.09 4.40 -15.93
CA TYR A 380 -23.11 5.43 -16.16
C TYR A 380 -22.89 6.14 -17.50
N PHE A 381 -23.99 6.50 -18.17
CA PHE A 381 -24.00 7.14 -19.48
C PHE A 381 -24.92 8.35 -19.52
N ALA A 382 -24.60 9.34 -20.33
CA ALA A 382 -25.42 10.54 -20.55
C ALA A 382 -26.59 10.30 -21.54
N ASP A 383 -26.57 9.18 -22.27
CA ASP A 383 -27.53 8.87 -23.33
C ASP A 383 -28.11 7.45 -23.23
N ALA A 384 -29.31 7.28 -23.78
CA ALA A 384 -30.06 6.03 -23.76
C ALA A 384 -29.46 4.90 -24.64
N ALA A 385 -28.43 5.20 -25.44
CA ALA A 385 -27.71 4.19 -26.22
C ALA A 385 -26.39 3.77 -25.56
N CYS A 386 -26.07 4.28 -24.37
CA CYS A 386 -24.80 4.08 -23.66
C CYS A 386 -23.56 4.34 -24.52
N THR A 387 -23.57 5.41 -25.30
CA THR A 387 -22.46 5.78 -26.18
C THR A 387 -21.57 6.89 -25.60
N GLN A 388 -22.09 7.65 -24.64
CA GLN A 388 -21.43 8.75 -23.98
C GLN A 388 -21.29 8.42 -22.49
N PRO A 389 -20.18 7.80 -22.07
CA PRO A 389 -19.96 7.55 -20.65
C PRO A 389 -19.98 8.87 -19.87
N VAL A 390 -20.22 8.80 -18.57
CA VAL A 390 -20.00 9.91 -17.65
C VAL A 390 -19.10 9.45 -16.51
N GLY A 391 -18.19 10.33 -16.09
CA GLY A 391 -17.42 10.12 -14.88
C GLY A 391 -18.28 10.36 -13.64
N ILE A 392 -18.02 9.64 -12.57
CA ILE A 392 -18.65 9.86 -11.27
C ILE A 392 -17.61 10.26 -10.22
N GLU A 393 -18.02 11.12 -9.28
CA GLU A 393 -17.25 11.52 -8.10
C GLU A 393 -18.23 11.82 -6.95
N GLN A 394 -17.79 11.73 -5.69
CA GLN A 394 -18.62 12.12 -4.55
C GLN A 394 -18.97 13.61 -4.61
N ALA A 395 -20.22 13.96 -4.32
CA ALA A 395 -20.71 15.34 -4.42
C ALA A 395 -20.02 16.33 -3.47
N THR A 396 -19.41 15.83 -2.40
CA THR A 396 -18.63 16.61 -1.43
C THR A 396 -17.15 16.75 -1.81
N SER A 397 -16.67 15.98 -2.79
CA SER A 397 -15.29 16.07 -3.28
C SER A 397 -15.12 17.28 -4.20
N PRO A 398 -13.91 17.87 -4.28
CA PRO A 398 -13.57 18.79 -5.36
C PRO A 398 -13.79 18.13 -6.73
N PRO A 399 -14.14 18.90 -7.78
CA PRO A 399 -14.24 18.36 -9.12
C PRO A 399 -12.96 17.59 -9.52
N PRO A 400 -13.09 16.40 -10.11
CA PRO A 400 -11.92 15.63 -10.53
C PRO A 400 -11.20 16.37 -11.65
N SER A 401 -9.87 16.30 -11.71
CA SER A 401 -9.12 16.91 -12.83
C SER A 401 -9.14 16.05 -14.09
N ALA A 402 -9.45 14.76 -13.95
CA ALA A 402 -9.52 13.80 -15.03
C ALA A 402 -10.62 12.76 -14.79
N ILE A 403 -11.11 12.14 -15.85
CA ILE A 403 -11.98 10.96 -15.80
C ILE A 403 -11.22 9.79 -16.43
N VAL A 404 -11.07 8.70 -15.68
CA VAL A 404 -10.49 7.44 -16.18
C VAL A 404 -11.60 6.56 -16.74
N VAL A 405 -11.40 6.05 -17.96
CA VAL A 405 -12.30 5.07 -18.57
C VAL A 405 -11.74 3.69 -18.24
N ALA A 406 -12.44 2.96 -17.37
CA ALA A 406 -12.01 1.63 -16.95
C ALA A 406 -11.98 0.68 -18.13
N HIS A 407 -10.94 -0.14 -18.21
CA HIS A 407 -10.77 -1.12 -19.27
C HIS A 407 -11.80 -2.24 -19.14
N ALA A 408 -12.47 -2.56 -20.24
CA ALA A 408 -13.45 -3.63 -20.30
C ALA A 408 -12.82 -5.03 -20.44
N SER A 409 -11.71 -5.33 -19.76
CA SER A 409 -11.14 -6.67 -19.85
C SER A 409 -12.05 -7.69 -19.15
N ARG A 410 -12.16 -8.87 -19.79
CA ARG A 410 -12.70 -10.11 -19.19
C ARG A 410 -11.61 -11.15 -18.97
N ASP A 411 -10.39 -10.88 -19.42
CA ASP A 411 -9.30 -11.83 -19.33
C ASP A 411 -8.51 -11.53 -18.04
N ALA A 412 -8.46 -12.52 -17.15
CA ALA A 412 -7.65 -12.47 -15.93
C ALA A 412 -6.16 -12.23 -16.23
N CYS A 413 -5.75 -12.41 -17.48
CA CYS A 413 -4.40 -12.15 -17.94
C CYS A 413 -4.10 -10.69 -18.27
N ASP A 414 -5.12 -9.84 -18.38
CA ASP A 414 -4.93 -8.44 -18.72
C ASP A 414 -4.72 -7.59 -17.46
N ALA A 415 -3.49 -7.16 -17.23
CA ALA A 415 -3.14 -6.24 -16.15
C ALA A 415 -3.55 -4.78 -16.44
N VAL A 416 -4.26 -4.54 -17.54
CA VAL A 416 -4.72 -3.22 -17.96
C VAL A 416 -5.98 -2.83 -17.20
N LEU A 417 -5.89 -1.71 -16.51
CA LEU A 417 -6.99 -1.16 -15.71
C LEU A 417 -7.80 -0.11 -16.45
N TYR A 418 -7.19 0.60 -17.40
CA TYR A 418 -7.80 1.77 -18.04
C TYR A 418 -7.59 1.77 -19.55
N ASP A 419 -8.65 2.09 -20.30
CA ASP A 419 -8.59 2.28 -21.75
C ASP A 419 -8.02 3.66 -22.11
N ALA A 420 -8.48 4.69 -21.41
CA ALA A 420 -8.18 6.08 -21.70
C ALA A 420 -8.36 6.96 -20.47
N VAL A 421 -7.76 8.15 -20.52
CA VAL A 421 -7.96 9.21 -19.54
C VAL A 421 -8.38 10.48 -20.26
N HIS A 422 -9.42 11.12 -19.76
CA HIS A 422 -10.00 12.34 -20.32
C HIS A 422 -9.95 13.46 -19.28
N ALA A 423 -9.97 14.72 -19.71
CA ALA A 423 -10.25 15.82 -18.80
C ALA A 423 -11.68 15.67 -18.26
N ALA A 424 -11.94 16.11 -17.03
CA ALA A 424 -13.31 16.22 -16.55
C ALA A 424 -14.02 17.36 -17.30
N GLY A 425 -15.14 17.03 -17.96
CA GLY A 425 -16.04 18.01 -18.54
C GLY A 425 -16.92 18.68 -17.47
N PRO A 426 -17.89 19.53 -17.88
CA PRO A 426 -18.85 20.10 -16.94
C PRO A 426 -19.72 19.02 -16.26
N PRO A 427 -20.28 19.32 -15.06
CA PRO A 427 -21.27 18.45 -14.44
C PRO A 427 -22.44 18.16 -15.38
N HIS A 428 -22.73 16.88 -15.61
CA HIS A 428 -23.88 16.40 -16.37
C HIS A 428 -25.11 16.44 -15.46
N THR A 429 -26.10 17.26 -15.79
CA THR A 429 -27.37 17.39 -15.03
C THR A 429 -28.54 16.63 -15.65
N GLY A 430 -28.34 16.03 -16.83
CA GLY A 430 -29.39 15.29 -17.56
C GLY A 430 -29.71 13.92 -16.97
N ALA A 431 -30.53 13.16 -17.69
CA ALA A 431 -30.77 11.75 -17.38
C ALA A 431 -29.47 10.95 -17.43
N VAL A 432 -29.34 9.96 -16.55
CA VAL A 432 -28.23 9.01 -16.53
C VAL A 432 -28.76 7.61 -16.83
N PHE A 433 -27.96 6.80 -17.51
CA PHE A 433 -28.34 5.45 -17.95
C PHE A 433 -27.28 4.43 -17.50
N LEU A 434 -27.68 3.18 -17.20
CA LEU A 434 -26.78 2.13 -16.70
C LEU A 434 -26.40 1.14 -17.81
N GLY A 435 -25.09 0.90 -17.99
CA GLY A 435 -24.48 0.31 -19.20
C GLY A 435 -24.93 -1.08 -19.68
N VAL A 436 -25.41 -1.96 -18.79
CA VAL A 436 -25.73 -3.35 -19.20
C VAL A 436 -27.00 -3.41 -20.04
N GLU A 437 -28.00 -2.60 -19.69
CA GLU A 437 -29.31 -2.57 -20.37
C GLU A 437 -29.63 -1.20 -20.98
N CYS A 438 -28.77 -0.20 -20.74
CA CYS A 438 -29.01 1.21 -21.07
C CYS A 438 -30.34 1.74 -20.53
N ALA A 439 -30.77 1.19 -19.40
CA ALA A 439 -31.98 1.62 -18.72
C ALA A 439 -31.73 2.97 -18.00
N PRO A 440 -32.72 3.87 -17.95
CA PRO A 440 -32.66 5.06 -17.12
C PRO A 440 -32.33 4.69 -15.67
N ALA A 441 -31.33 5.34 -15.10
CA ALA A 441 -30.92 5.17 -13.71
C ALA A 441 -31.36 6.38 -12.87
N VAL A 442 -31.74 6.11 -11.62
CA VAL A 442 -31.98 7.16 -10.63
C VAL A 442 -30.62 7.72 -10.23
N ARG A 443 -30.47 9.04 -10.28
CA ARG A 443 -29.24 9.71 -9.85
C ARG A 443 -29.08 9.54 -8.35
N ASP A 444 -27.89 9.12 -7.93
CA ASP A 444 -27.53 9.14 -6.52
C ASP A 444 -27.26 10.59 -6.11
N PRO A 445 -27.97 11.15 -5.11
CA PRO A 445 -27.75 12.52 -4.64
C PRO A 445 -26.35 12.73 -4.04
N ASN A 446 -25.64 11.67 -3.68
CA ASN A 446 -24.28 11.73 -3.16
C ASN A 446 -23.21 11.72 -4.27
N LEU A 447 -23.62 11.63 -5.55
CA LEU A 447 -22.70 11.60 -6.68
C LEU A 447 -22.90 12.81 -7.59
N THR A 448 -21.78 13.39 -8.04
CA THR A 448 -21.74 14.30 -9.18
C THR A 448 -21.27 13.54 -10.41
N TYR A 449 -21.98 13.75 -11.52
CA TYR A 449 -21.71 13.12 -12.79
C TYR A 449 -21.05 14.15 -13.70
N TYR A 450 -20.00 13.78 -14.42
CA TYR A 450 -19.22 14.68 -15.30
C TYR A 450 -19.21 14.13 -16.71
N THR A 451 -19.43 14.98 -17.72
CA THR A 451 -19.19 14.57 -19.10
C THR A 451 -17.69 14.34 -19.32
N LEU A 452 -17.31 13.50 -20.29
CA LEU A 452 -15.90 13.36 -20.65
C LEU A 452 -15.47 14.56 -21.49
N GLY A 453 -14.37 15.20 -21.09
CA GLY A 453 -13.68 16.21 -21.87
C GLY A 453 -12.74 15.62 -22.91
N ALA A 454 -11.78 16.45 -23.36
CA ALA A 454 -10.75 16.03 -24.31
C ALA A 454 -9.88 14.90 -23.73
N PRO A 455 -9.42 13.93 -24.56
CA PRO A 455 -8.43 12.95 -24.14
C PRO A 455 -7.16 13.63 -23.60
N ILE A 456 -6.60 13.09 -22.52
CA ILE A 456 -5.33 13.54 -21.94
C ILE A 456 -4.24 12.58 -22.39
N GLU A 457 -3.21 13.11 -23.05
CA GLU A 457 -1.98 12.36 -23.27
C GLU A 457 -1.20 12.27 -21.95
N LEU A 458 -1.09 11.05 -21.43
CA LEU A 458 -0.37 10.80 -20.18
C LEU A 458 1.11 10.49 -20.48
N PRO A 459 2.03 11.08 -19.70
CA PRO A 459 3.45 10.77 -19.81
C PRO A 459 3.72 9.29 -19.54
N GLN A 460 4.59 8.70 -20.37
CA GLN A 460 5.01 7.31 -20.24
C GLN A 460 6.01 7.16 -19.10
N ILE A 461 5.88 6.05 -18.37
CA ILE A 461 6.74 5.65 -17.27
C ILE A 461 7.46 4.38 -17.70
N THR A 462 8.76 4.35 -17.46
CA THR A 462 9.61 3.17 -17.68
C THR A 462 9.96 2.54 -16.35
N GLU A 463 10.08 1.21 -16.28
CA GLU A 463 10.61 0.50 -15.13
C GLU A 463 12.07 0.12 -15.41
N ARG A 464 12.92 0.33 -14.42
CA ARG A 464 14.34 -0.01 -14.43
C ARG A 464 14.66 -0.99 -13.31
#